data_AF-A0A1F5ZNA1-F1
#
_entry.id   AF-A0A1F5ZNA1-F1
#
_cell.length_a   1.000
_cell.length_b   1.000
_cell.length_c   1.000
_cell.angle_alpha   90.00
_cell.angle_beta   90.00
_cell.angle_gamma   90.00
#
_symmetry.space_group_name_H-M   'P 1'
#
loop_
_entity.id
_entity.type
_entity.pdbx_description
1 polymer ?
#
loop_
_entity_poly.entity_id
_entity_poly.type
_entity_poly.pdbx_seq_one_letter_code
_entity_poly.pdbx_strand_id
1 'polypeptide(L)'
;MLQNKNSKILIFVLIIVIFVVASSSLLLNYLSPKINDNTQIPTPLPFPSSISSRLNSDYSVVYEAQGDDTGRTILYDVRSKAKYGSGIGTVHSGDAISHMVGLFKSWEDIPETQDRYIVLINPRDNQVLGKYRVVFEATKTTELQIVDLDDIIKNNTYKGASEHLYYIDEVSDDTLDKLIRQGDAIQLASYYIDGISTNIVKDDQDIPYAATIYLRRYGGREELAKEMQ
;
A
#
# COMPACT_ATOMS: atom_id res chain seq x y z
N MET A 1 43.88 -41.61 -31.41
CA MET A 1 42.86 -40.85 -32.17
C MET A 1 41.51 -40.65 -31.44
N LEU A 2 41.26 -41.22 -30.25
CA LEU A 2 39.97 -41.08 -29.54
C LEU A 2 39.81 -39.79 -28.70
N GLN A 3 40.90 -39.17 -28.25
CA GLN A 3 40.84 -37.97 -27.39
C GLN A 3 40.23 -36.73 -28.10
N ASN A 4 40.40 -36.61 -29.42
CA ASN A 4 39.98 -35.43 -30.18
C ASN A 4 38.47 -35.42 -30.52
N LYS A 5 37.77 -36.56 -30.40
CA LYS A 5 36.31 -36.63 -30.60
C LYS A 5 35.54 -36.17 -29.36
N ASN A 6 36.01 -36.55 -28.18
CA ASN A 6 35.33 -36.22 -26.92
C ASN A 6 35.40 -34.72 -26.60
N SER A 7 36.52 -34.05 -26.93
CA SER A 7 36.65 -32.61 -26.74
C SER A 7 35.71 -31.80 -27.64
N LYS A 8 35.44 -32.27 -28.87
CA LYS A 8 34.50 -31.61 -29.79
C LYS A 8 33.04 -31.73 -29.33
N ILE A 9 32.67 -32.89 -28.77
CA ILE A 9 31.35 -33.10 -28.18
C ILE A 9 31.15 -32.21 -26.96
N LEU A 10 32.17 -32.11 -26.09
CA LEU A 10 32.11 -31.26 -24.89
C LEU A 10 31.94 -29.77 -25.25
N ILE A 11 32.70 -29.28 -26.24
CA ILE A 11 32.57 -27.90 -26.73
C ILE A 11 31.18 -27.65 -27.31
N PHE A 12 30.62 -28.60 -28.06
CA PHE A 12 29.29 -28.47 -28.65
C PHE A 12 28.19 -28.40 -27.58
N VAL A 13 28.27 -29.23 -26.54
CA VAL A 13 27.34 -29.19 -25.40
C VAL A 13 27.46 -27.87 -24.65
N LEU A 14 28.68 -27.37 -24.43
CA LEU A 14 28.91 -26.09 -23.76
C LEU A 14 28.26 -24.92 -24.54
N ILE A 15 28.38 -24.91 -25.86
CA ILE A 15 27.76 -23.89 -26.72
C ILE A 15 26.23 -23.95 -26.59
N ILE A 16 25.63 -25.13 -26.58
CA ILE A 16 24.17 -25.29 -26.41
C ILE A 16 23.72 -24.75 -25.05
N VAL A 17 24.44 -25.08 -23.97
CA VAL A 17 24.10 -24.59 -22.62
C VAL A 17 24.18 -23.06 -22.55
N ILE A 18 25.23 -22.46 -23.11
CA ILE A 18 25.36 -20.99 -23.18
C ILE A 18 24.21 -20.39 -23.98
N PHE A 19 23.82 -21.01 -25.10
CA PHE A 19 22.73 -20.51 -25.94
C PHE A 19 21.37 -20.59 -25.22
N VAL A 20 21.11 -21.67 -24.50
CA VAL A 20 19.89 -21.83 -23.69
C VAL A 20 19.82 -20.76 -22.59
N VAL A 21 20.92 -20.55 -21.85
CA VAL A 21 20.98 -19.54 -20.78
C VAL A 21 20.85 -18.11 -21.32
N ALA A 22 21.46 -17.80 -22.47
CA ALA A 22 21.33 -16.50 -23.12
C ALA A 22 19.91 -16.26 -23.66
N SER A 23 19.28 -17.29 -24.22
CA SER A 23 17.91 -17.18 -24.73
C SER A 23 16.86 -17.02 -23.62
N SER A 24 17.03 -17.69 -22.47
CA SER A 24 16.10 -17.57 -21.34
C SER A 24 16.21 -16.20 -20.67
N SER A 25 17.41 -15.65 -20.55
CA SER A 25 17.63 -14.29 -20.00
C SER A 25 17.09 -13.19 -20.92
N LEU A 26 17.17 -13.37 -22.24
CA LEU A 26 16.50 -12.47 -23.20
C LEU A 26 14.97 -12.58 -23.13
N LEU A 27 14.42 -13.79 -22.99
CA LEU A 27 12.98 -14.00 -22.87
C LEU A 27 12.41 -13.36 -21.59
N LEU A 28 13.12 -13.49 -20.46
CA LEU A 28 12.75 -12.86 -19.19
C LEU A 28 12.75 -11.32 -19.27
N ASN A 29 13.69 -10.73 -20.01
CA ASN A 29 13.70 -9.28 -20.26
C ASN A 29 12.59 -8.83 -21.22
N TYR A 30 12.11 -9.70 -22.11
CA TYR A 30 11.05 -9.39 -23.06
C TYR A 30 9.64 -9.61 -22.49
N LEU A 31 9.50 -10.55 -21.56
CA LEU A 31 8.24 -10.86 -20.87
C LEU A 31 8.07 -10.10 -19.55
N SER A 32 9.14 -9.49 -19.02
CA SER A 32 9.01 -8.51 -17.93
C SER A 32 8.09 -7.38 -18.41
N PRO A 33 6.91 -7.18 -17.80
CA PRO A 33 6.05 -6.07 -18.15
C PRO A 33 6.86 -4.78 -17.94
N LYS A 34 6.97 -3.98 -18.99
CA LYS A 34 7.44 -2.61 -18.86
C LYS A 34 6.43 -1.88 -17.99
N ILE A 35 6.72 -1.76 -16.70
CA ILE A 35 6.02 -0.84 -15.82
C ILE A 35 6.18 0.54 -16.46
N ASN A 36 5.08 1.06 -17.02
CA ASN A 36 5.03 2.43 -17.48
C ASN A 36 5.11 3.32 -16.22
N ASP A 37 6.31 3.67 -15.80
CA ASP A 37 6.61 4.63 -14.72
C ASP A 37 6.15 6.08 -15.01
N ASN A 38 5.27 6.27 -16.00
CA ASN A 38 4.78 7.59 -16.42
C ASN A 38 3.56 8.08 -15.63
N THR A 39 3.20 7.46 -14.51
CA THR A 39 2.35 8.13 -13.52
C THR A 39 3.21 9.12 -12.74
N GLN A 40 3.35 10.34 -13.27
CA GLN A 40 3.78 11.48 -12.47
C GLN A 40 2.78 11.66 -11.33
N ILE A 41 3.18 11.23 -10.14
CA ILE A 41 2.43 11.53 -8.92
C ILE A 41 2.53 13.05 -8.72
N PRO A 42 1.41 13.74 -8.44
CA PRO A 42 1.38 15.19 -8.33
C PRO A 42 2.51 15.71 -7.43
N THR A 43 3.31 16.63 -7.96
CA THR A 43 4.37 17.27 -7.18
C THR A 43 3.74 17.98 -5.98
N PRO A 44 4.26 17.78 -4.75
CA PRO A 44 3.79 18.54 -3.59
C PRO A 44 4.08 20.02 -3.83
N LEU A 45 3.03 20.80 -4.09
CA LEU A 45 3.11 22.25 -4.27
C LEU A 45 2.71 22.96 -2.97
N PRO A 46 3.14 24.22 -2.77
CA PRO A 46 2.77 24.99 -1.59
C PRO A 46 1.25 25.13 -1.51
N PHE A 47 0.68 24.71 -0.38
CA PHE A 47 -0.75 24.61 -0.10
C PHE A 47 -1.59 25.83 -0.56
N PRO A 48 -2.60 25.65 -1.42
CA PRO A 48 -3.79 26.48 -1.39
C PRO A 48 -4.76 25.93 -0.34
N SER A 49 -5.10 26.78 0.62
CA SER A 49 -5.84 26.49 1.85
C SER A 49 -7.37 26.48 1.67
N SER A 50 -7.98 25.30 1.57
CA SER A 50 -9.38 25.11 1.97
C SER A 50 -9.48 24.33 3.28
N ILE A 51 -8.61 23.35 3.53
CA ILE A 51 -8.82 22.35 4.60
C ILE A 51 -7.82 22.42 5.76
N SER A 52 -6.63 23.01 5.59
CA SER A 52 -5.76 23.35 6.74
C SER A 52 -6.47 24.23 7.79
N SER A 53 -7.58 24.87 7.42
CA SER A 53 -8.50 25.60 8.31
C SER A 53 -9.45 24.72 9.13
N ARG A 54 -9.72 23.48 8.70
CA ARG A 54 -10.64 22.53 9.35
C ARG A 54 -9.95 21.75 10.47
N LEU A 55 -8.66 21.46 10.33
CA LEU A 55 -7.89 20.84 11.41
C LEU A 55 -7.73 21.83 12.58
N ASN A 56 -8.09 21.39 13.78
CA ASN A 56 -7.89 22.19 14.98
C ASN A 56 -6.38 22.29 15.34
N SER A 57 -6.03 23.07 16.36
CA SER A 57 -4.63 23.35 16.74
C SER A 57 -3.80 22.12 17.14
N ASP A 58 -4.44 20.98 17.41
CA ASP A 58 -3.80 19.73 17.83
C ASP A 58 -3.28 18.91 16.65
N TYR A 59 -3.60 19.30 15.42
CA TYR A 59 -3.20 18.60 14.20
C TYR A 59 -2.34 19.49 13.32
N SER A 60 -1.50 18.86 12.50
CA SER A 60 -0.73 19.53 11.46
C SER A 60 -0.87 18.75 10.16
N VAL A 61 -1.37 19.38 9.09
CA VAL A 61 -1.33 18.77 7.77
C VAL A 61 0.12 18.54 7.38
N VAL A 62 0.43 17.32 6.97
CA VAL A 62 1.72 16.94 6.41
C VAL A 62 1.68 16.98 4.89
N TYR A 63 0.58 16.48 4.31
CA TYR A 63 0.36 16.45 2.88
C TYR A 63 -1.13 16.53 2.57
N GLU A 64 -1.45 17.23 1.50
CA GLU A 64 -2.78 17.36 0.89
C GLU A 64 -2.54 17.73 -0.57
N ALA A 65 -3.17 17.02 -1.50
CA ALA A 65 -3.09 17.34 -2.91
C ALA A 65 -3.93 18.57 -3.25
N GLN A 66 -3.50 19.35 -4.24
CA GLN A 66 -4.26 20.52 -4.67
C GLN A 66 -5.64 20.10 -5.20
N GLY A 67 -6.69 20.72 -4.65
CA GLY A 67 -8.07 20.49 -5.07
C GLY A 67 -8.73 19.25 -4.45
N ASP A 68 -8.09 18.61 -3.47
CA ASP A 68 -8.74 17.61 -2.64
C ASP A 68 -9.77 18.29 -1.73
N ASP A 69 -11.05 18.02 -1.96
CA ASP A 69 -12.17 18.53 -1.16
C ASP A 69 -12.85 17.45 -0.32
N THR A 70 -12.57 16.17 -0.60
CA THR A 70 -13.15 15.03 0.13
C THR A 70 -12.21 14.42 1.15
N GLY A 71 -10.95 14.87 1.20
CA GLY A 71 -9.95 14.41 2.18
C GLY A 71 -9.27 13.10 1.77
N ARG A 72 -9.30 12.76 0.48
CA ARG A 72 -8.71 11.55 -0.08
C ARG A 72 -7.22 11.43 0.16
N THR A 73 -6.52 12.55 0.12
CA THR A 73 -5.05 12.62 0.06
C THR A 73 -4.43 13.09 1.37
N ILE A 74 -5.24 13.28 2.41
CA ILE A 74 -4.79 13.98 3.62
C ILE A 74 -3.99 13.07 4.55
N LEU A 75 -2.77 13.53 4.80
CA LEU A 75 -1.88 13.01 5.83
C LEU A 75 -1.64 14.12 6.85
N TYR A 76 -1.74 13.78 8.14
CA TYR A 76 -1.61 14.73 9.23
C TYR A 76 -0.81 14.14 10.39
N ASP A 77 -0.09 14.98 11.12
CA ASP A 77 0.53 14.68 12.40
C ASP A 77 -0.36 15.15 13.54
N VAL A 78 -0.44 14.36 14.62
CA VAL A 78 -1.10 14.75 15.86
C VAL A 78 -0.05 15.28 16.83
N ARG A 79 -0.25 16.50 17.33
CA ARG A 79 0.66 17.16 18.28
C ARG A 79 0.48 16.64 19.72
N SER A 80 -0.69 16.09 20.03
CA SER A 80 -0.99 15.46 21.32
C SER A 80 -0.62 13.96 21.35
N LYS A 81 -0.67 13.31 22.52
CA LYS A 81 -0.13 11.95 22.75
C LYS A 81 -0.82 10.82 21.95
N ALA A 82 -1.93 11.08 21.25
CA ALA A 82 -2.60 10.07 20.44
C ALA A 82 -1.90 9.90 19.08
N LYS A 83 -1.04 8.88 18.96
CA LYS A 83 -0.24 8.60 17.75
C LYS A 83 -0.93 7.69 16.73
N TYR A 84 -2.07 7.10 17.06
CA TYR A 84 -2.67 6.06 16.23
C TYR A 84 -3.21 6.66 14.94
N GLY A 85 -2.69 6.19 13.81
CA GLY A 85 -3.12 6.62 12.48
C GLY A 85 -2.66 8.02 12.06
N SER A 86 -1.78 8.67 12.82
CA SER A 86 -1.19 9.95 12.43
C SER A 86 0.23 9.78 11.90
N GLY A 87 0.63 10.69 11.02
CA GLY A 87 1.97 10.82 10.47
C GLY A 87 2.15 10.15 9.13
N ILE A 88 3.42 10.02 8.74
CA ILE A 88 3.86 9.38 7.50
C ILE A 88 5.00 8.44 7.85
N GLY A 89 4.96 7.24 7.30
CA GLY A 89 6.02 6.25 7.43
C GLY A 89 5.54 4.96 8.08
N THR A 90 6.50 4.17 8.53
CA THR A 90 6.28 2.91 9.22
C THR A 90 6.41 3.10 10.73
N VAL A 91 5.49 2.50 11.46
CA VAL A 91 5.58 2.43 12.92
C VAL A 91 5.80 0.99 13.31
N HIS A 92 6.80 0.78 14.15
CA HIS A 92 7.28 -0.53 14.53
C HIS A 92 6.85 -0.88 15.96
N SER A 93 6.57 -2.16 16.18
CA SER A 93 6.35 -2.78 17.49
C SER A 93 7.39 -3.88 17.65
N GLY A 94 8.49 -3.56 18.33
CA GLY A 94 9.73 -4.34 18.21
C GLY A 94 10.31 -4.18 16.81
N ASP A 95 10.70 -5.30 16.19
CA ASP A 95 11.25 -5.31 14.82
C ASP A 95 10.16 -5.36 13.74
N ALA A 96 8.89 -5.57 14.14
CA ALA A 96 7.80 -5.77 13.20
C ALA A 96 7.06 -4.46 12.89
N ILE A 97 6.70 -4.23 11.61
CA ILE A 97 5.93 -3.06 11.18
C ILE A 97 4.48 -3.23 11.66
N SER A 98 4.07 -2.47 12.67
CA SER A 98 2.73 -2.48 13.28
C SER A 98 1.69 -1.80 12.39
N HIS A 99 2.07 -0.66 11.83
CA HIS A 99 1.25 0.09 10.89
C HIS A 99 2.11 0.90 9.93
N MET A 100 1.55 1.22 8.77
CA MET A 100 2.17 2.05 7.76
C MET A 100 1.17 3.10 7.29
N VAL A 101 1.62 4.34 7.14
CA VAL A 101 0.78 5.45 6.67
C VAL A 101 1.51 6.17 5.54
N GLY A 102 0.84 6.33 4.40
CA GLY A 102 1.41 6.95 3.21
C GLY A 102 0.38 7.13 2.10
N LEU A 103 0.84 7.48 0.90
CA LEU A 103 -0.02 7.52 -0.27
C LEU A 103 0.00 6.17 -1.01
N PHE A 104 -1.16 5.72 -1.44
CA PHE A 104 -1.30 4.55 -2.29
C PHE A 104 -0.59 4.78 -3.63
N LYS A 105 0.37 3.90 -3.94
CA LYS A 105 1.09 3.92 -5.20
C LYS A 105 0.47 2.97 -6.20
N SER A 106 0.35 1.70 -5.82
CA SER A 106 -0.06 0.62 -6.73
C SER A 106 -0.43 -0.64 -5.97
N TRP A 107 -1.17 -1.49 -6.68
CA TRP A 107 -1.26 -2.92 -6.42
C TRP A 107 -0.12 -3.63 -7.16
N GLU A 108 0.49 -4.65 -6.55
CA GLU A 108 1.37 -5.60 -7.23
C GLU A 108 0.80 -7.01 -7.09
N ASP A 109 0.64 -7.71 -8.20
CA ASP A 109 0.13 -9.08 -8.20
C ASP A 109 1.14 -10.05 -7.57
N ILE A 110 0.63 -11.04 -6.82
CA ILE A 110 1.44 -12.11 -6.25
C ILE A 110 1.22 -13.37 -7.10
N PRO A 111 2.27 -13.89 -7.78
CA PRO A 111 2.13 -15.04 -8.67
C PRO A 111 1.46 -16.23 -7.98
N GLU A 112 0.59 -16.90 -8.72
CA GLU A 112 -0.10 -18.13 -8.28
C GLU A 112 -1.05 -17.96 -7.08
N THR A 113 -1.37 -16.72 -6.69
CA THR A 113 -2.33 -16.42 -5.62
C THR A 113 -3.39 -15.42 -6.10
N GLN A 114 -4.48 -15.29 -5.35
CA GLN A 114 -5.45 -14.20 -5.53
C GLN A 114 -5.07 -12.95 -4.72
N ASP A 115 -4.00 -13.04 -3.94
CA ASP A 115 -3.55 -11.96 -3.08
C ASP A 115 -2.78 -10.90 -3.88
N ARG A 116 -2.73 -9.69 -3.32
CA ARG A 116 -1.98 -8.58 -3.90
C ARG A 116 -1.14 -7.90 -2.84
N TYR A 117 0.00 -7.35 -3.24
CA TYR A 117 0.69 -6.38 -2.41
C TYR A 117 0.08 -4.99 -2.60
N ILE A 118 -0.22 -4.32 -1.50
CA ILE A 118 -0.48 -2.87 -1.49
C ILE A 118 0.84 -2.14 -1.24
N VAL A 119 1.16 -1.17 -2.10
CA VAL A 119 2.41 -0.41 -2.02
C VAL A 119 2.11 1.03 -1.65
N LEU A 120 2.76 1.53 -0.60
CA LEU A 120 2.64 2.92 -0.17
C LEU A 120 3.96 3.69 -0.39
N ILE A 121 3.84 4.99 -0.63
CA ILE A 121 4.97 5.91 -0.74
C ILE A 121 4.87 7.04 0.28
N ASN A 122 6.02 7.64 0.58
CA ASN A 122 6.11 8.89 1.29
C ASN A 122 5.98 10.06 0.30
N PRO A 123 4.96 10.92 0.41
CA PRO A 123 4.79 12.02 -0.53
C PRO A 123 5.83 13.14 -0.39
N ARG A 124 6.66 13.14 0.66
CA ARG A 124 7.71 14.15 0.86
C ARG A 124 8.91 13.93 -0.07
N ASP A 125 9.24 12.67 -0.35
CA ASP A 125 10.45 12.27 -1.09
C ASP A 125 10.18 11.22 -2.19
N ASN A 126 8.91 10.81 -2.36
CA ASN A 126 8.45 9.77 -3.27
C ASN A 126 9.13 8.40 -3.06
N GLN A 127 9.74 8.17 -1.90
CA GLN A 127 10.32 6.87 -1.56
C GLN A 127 9.21 5.87 -1.23
N VAL A 128 9.40 4.62 -1.67
CA VAL A 128 8.54 3.50 -1.27
C VAL A 128 8.74 3.24 0.22
N LEU A 129 7.64 3.30 0.99
CA LEU A 129 7.65 3.01 2.42
C LEU A 129 7.74 1.51 2.69
N GLY A 130 7.17 0.71 1.79
CA GLY A 130 7.14 -0.74 1.86
C GLY A 130 5.84 -1.26 1.25
N LYS A 131 5.58 -2.54 1.49
CA LYS A 131 4.39 -3.24 1.01
C LYS A 131 3.77 -4.08 2.11
N TYR A 132 2.47 -4.33 1.98
CA TYR A 132 1.72 -5.29 2.79
C TYR A 132 1.04 -6.29 1.87
N ARG A 133 0.95 -7.55 2.29
CA ARG A 133 0.15 -8.56 1.60
C ARG A 133 -1.32 -8.42 2.01
N VAL A 134 -2.18 -8.22 1.02
CA VAL A 134 -3.63 -8.09 1.20
C VAL A 134 -4.26 -9.41 0.78
N VAL A 135 -5.02 -10.01 1.70
CA VAL A 135 -5.57 -11.36 1.53
C VAL A 135 -6.98 -11.25 0.98
N PHE A 136 -7.19 -11.83 -0.20
CA PHE A 136 -8.51 -11.90 -0.85
C PHE A 136 -9.19 -13.26 -0.61
N GLU A 137 -8.57 -14.15 0.18
CA GLU A 137 -9.15 -15.42 0.59
C GLU A 137 -9.98 -15.30 1.88
N ALA A 138 -11.21 -15.86 1.84
CA ALA A 138 -12.26 -15.72 2.87
C ALA A 138 -11.91 -16.15 4.31
N THR A 139 -10.80 -16.85 4.54
CA THR A 139 -10.45 -17.35 5.89
C THR A 139 -9.58 -16.39 6.69
N LYS A 140 -9.01 -15.36 6.05
CA LYS A 140 -8.12 -14.36 6.66
C LYS A 140 -8.28 -12.98 6.01
N THR A 141 -9.52 -12.59 5.72
CA THR A 141 -9.75 -11.43 4.87
C THR A 141 -9.31 -10.12 5.53
N THR A 142 -8.61 -9.29 4.77
CA THR A 142 -8.32 -7.90 5.12
C THR A 142 -9.61 -7.08 5.20
N GLU A 143 -9.81 -6.34 6.29
CA GLU A 143 -10.93 -5.40 6.44
C GLU A 143 -10.67 -4.08 5.72
N LEU A 144 -11.67 -3.56 5.02
CA LEU A 144 -11.73 -2.17 4.61
C LEU A 144 -12.51 -1.37 5.65
N GLN A 145 -11.88 -0.34 6.21
CA GLN A 145 -12.55 0.61 7.10
C GLN A 145 -12.47 2.02 6.52
N ILE A 146 -13.50 2.82 6.79
CA ILE A 146 -13.51 4.26 6.53
C ILE A 146 -13.24 5.00 7.83
N VAL A 147 -12.44 6.05 7.75
CA VAL A 147 -12.14 6.97 8.84
C VAL A 147 -12.76 8.31 8.49
N ASP A 148 -13.63 8.80 9.37
CA ASP A 148 -14.18 10.13 9.27
C ASP A 148 -13.21 11.15 9.91
N LEU A 149 -12.59 11.96 9.04
CA LEU A 149 -11.68 13.00 9.46
C LEU A 149 -12.37 14.10 10.27
N ASP A 150 -13.64 14.42 10.01
CA ASP A 150 -14.38 15.44 10.76
C ASP A 150 -14.60 15.01 12.21
N ASP A 151 -14.89 13.73 12.42
CA ASP A 151 -15.06 13.16 13.77
C ASP A 151 -13.73 13.08 14.53
N ILE A 152 -12.61 12.78 13.86
CA ILE A 152 -11.28 12.87 14.46
C ILE A 152 -11.00 14.29 14.93
N ILE A 153 -11.25 15.29 14.07
CA ILE A 153 -11.02 16.70 14.37
C ILE A 153 -11.88 17.17 15.55
N LYS A 154 -13.16 16.81 15.54
CA LYS A 154 -14.13 17.24 16.55
C LYS A 154 -13.85 16.63 17.91
N ASN A 155 -13.51 15.33 17.94
CA ASN A 155 -13.40 14.57 19.19
C ASN A 155 -11.96 14.37 19.65
N ASN A 156 -10.96 14.81 18.86
CA ASN A 156 -9.53 14.64 19.12
C ASN A 156 -9.12 13.19 19.41
N THR A 157 -9.77 12.23 18.74
CA THR A 157 -9.55 10.80 18.95
C THR A 157 -9.80 10.02 17.67
N TYR A 158 -8.95 9.04 17.42
CA TYR A 158 -9.16 8.03 16.38
C TYR A 158 -10.21 6.98 16.83
N LYS A 159 -10.38 6.79 18.14
CA LYS A 159 -11.29 5.79 18.70
C LYS A 159 -12.73 6.15 18.39
N GLY A 160 -13.40 5.31 17.61
CA GLY A 160 -14.81 5.48 17.23
C GLY A 160 -15.01 6.34 15.97
N ALA A 161 -13.94 6.89 15.39
CA ALA A 161 -14.00 7.62 14.13
C ALA A 161 -13.81 6.72 12.90
N SER A 162 -13.61 5.41 13.11
CA SER A 162 -13.54 4.41 12.04
C SER A 162 -14.75 3.50 12.04
N GLU A 163 -15.21 3.17 10.84
CA GLU A 163 -16.34 2.27 10.61
C GLU A 163 -15.94 1.17 9.62
N HIS A 164 -16.46 -0.04 9.84
CA HIS A 164 -16.33 -1.13 8.89
C HIS A 164 -17.14 -0.85 7.61
N LEU A 165 -16.49 -1.04 6.46
CA LEU A 165 -17.13 -0.95 5.15
C LEU A 165 -17.42 -2.35 4.58
N TYR A 166 -16.35 -3.11 4.37
CA TYR A 166 -16.36 -4.40 3.67
C TYR A 166 -15.23 -5.29 4.18
N TYR A 167 -15.38 -6.59 4.01
CA TYR A 167 -14.22 -7.47 3.86
C TYR A 167 -13.73 -7.40 2.42
N ILE A 168 -12.42 -7.42 2.18
CA ILE A 168 -11.89 -7.15 0.82
C ILE A 168 -12.28 -8.22 -0.20
N ASP A 169 -12.56 -9.45 0.23
CA ASP A 169 -13.04 -10.55 -0.61
C ASP A 169 -14.51 -10.39 -1.04
N GLU A 170 -15.26 -9.50 -0.41
CA GLU A 170 -16.64 -9.13 -0.77
C GLU A 170 -16.68 -8.06 -1.87
N VAL A 171 -15.54 -7.47 -2.23
CA VAL A 171 -15.44 -6.31 -3.10
C VAL A 171 -14.90 -6.73 -4.47
N SER A 172 -15.64 -6.42 -5.54
CA SER A 172 -15.15 -6.62 -6.91
C SER A 172 -13.96 -5.69 -7.22
N ASP A 173 -13.06 -6.09 -8.13
CA ASP A 173 -11.93 -5.25 -8.54
C ASP A 173 -12.34 -3.83 -8.98
N ASP A 174 -13.38 -3.68 -9.81
CA ASP A 174 -13.89 -2.37 -10.24
C ASP A 174 -14.33 -1.46 -9.08
N THR A 175 -14.83 -2.07 -8.00
CA THR A 175 -15.26 -1.35 -6.80
C THR A 175 -14.04 -0.99 -5.96
N LEU A 176 -13.09 -1.92 -5.83
CA LEU A 176 -11.83 -1.68 -5.12
C LEU A 176 -11.03 -0.54 -5.75
N ASP A 177 -10.93 -0.49 -7.08
CA ASP A 177 -10.24 0.57 -7.84
C ASP A 177 -10.91 1.94 -7.69
N LYS A 178 -12.23 1.98 -7.43
CA LYS A 178 -12.93 3.24 -7.10
C LYS A 178 -12.67 3.67 -5.67
N LEU A 179 -12.69 2.72 -4.73
CA LEU A 179 -12.46 2.94 -3.30
C LEU A 179 -11.03 3.42 -3.03
N ILE A 180 -10.04 2.81 -3.70
CA ILE A 180 -8.61 3.05 -3.54
C ILE A 180 -8.02 3.47 -4.89
N ARG A 181 -7.70 4.76 -5.01
CA ARG A 181 -7.09 5.35 -6.20
C ARG A 181 -5.66 5.77 -5.90
N GLN A 182 -4.82 5.75 -6.93
CA GLN A 182 -3.44 6.23 -6.81
C GLN A 182 -3.40 7.64 -6.23
N GLY A 183 -2.58 7.85 -5.21
CA GLY A 183 -2.48 9.11 -4.47
C GLY A 183 -3.39 9.20 -3.24
N ASP A 184 -4.26 8.23 -2.98
CA ASP A 184 -5.07 8.21 -1.75
C ASP A 184 -4.18 8.03 -0.51
N ALA A 185 -4.45 8.80 0.53
CA ALA A 185 -3.89 8.62 1.85
C ALA A 185 -4.49 7.36 2.50
N ILE A 186 -3.63 6.38 2.73
CA ILE A 186 -3.99 5.08 3.30
C ILE A 186 -3.20 4.85 4.59
N GLN A 187 -3.87 4.25 5.55
CA GLN A 187 -3.24 3.59 6.68
C GLN A 187 -3.47 2.09 6.62
N LEU A 188 -2.42 1.34 6.86
CA LEU A 188 -2.41 -0.12 6.94
C LEU A 188 -2.12 -0.53 8.37
N ALA A 189 -2.91 -1.46 8.92
CA ALA A 189 -2.61 -2.10 10.18
C ALA A 189 -2.32 -3.59 9.95
N SER A 190 -1.28 -4.08 10.63
CA SER A 190 -0.85 -5.47 10.52
C SER A 190 -1.76 -6.43 11.25
N TYR A 191 -1.81 -7.66 10.74
CA TYR A 191 -2.41 -8.79 11.45
C TYR A 191 -1.50 -9.29 12.56
N TYR A 192 -2.03 -9.37 13.79
CA TYR A 192 -1.28 -9.85 14.96
C TYR A 192 -1.67 -11.29 15.31
N ILE A 193 -0.67 -12.09 15.69
CA ILE A 193 -0.88 -13.41 16.29
C ILE A 193 -1.39 -13.21 17.71
N ASP A 194 -2.52 -13.83 18.05
CA ASP A 194 -3.13 -13.83 19.38
C ASP A 194 -3.39 -12.43 19.97
N GLY A 195 -3.51 -11.40 19.12
CA GLY A 195 -3.69 -10.01 19.54
C GLY A 195 -2.47 -9.37 20.20
N ILE A 196 -1.30 -10.02 20.15
CA ILE A 196 -0.07 -9.53 20.75
C ILE A 196 0.65 -8.63 19.73
N SER A 197 0.79 -7.34 20.05
CA SER A 197 1.29 -6.32 19.11
C SER A 197 2.71 -6.55 18.58
N THR A 198 3.50 -7.44 19.18
CA THR A 198 4.88 -7.75 18.76
C THR A 198 4.96 -8.91 17.76
N ASN A 199 3.88 -9.68 17.60
CA ASN A 199 3.88 -10.88 16.78
C ASN A 199 3.02 -10.65 15.55
N ILE A 200 3.63 -10.19 14.46
CA ILE A 200 2.92 -9.87 13.22
C ILE A 200 2.98 -11.06 12.28
N VAL A 201 1.84 -11.41 11.68
CA VAL A 201 1.79 -12.44 10.65
C VAL A 201 2.42 -11.88 9.38
N LYS A 202 3.33 -12.64 8.79
CA LYS A 202 4.06 -12.29 7.57
C LYS A 202 4.02 -13.42 6.56
N ASP A 203 4.20 -13.10 5.29
CA ASP A 203 4.37 -14.09 4.23
C ASP A 203 5.80 -14.66 4.21
N ASP A 204 6.07 -15.52 3.23
CA ASP A 204 7.35 -16.18 3.01
C ASP A 204 8.48 -15.20 2.61
N GLN A 205 8.14 -13.99 2.18
CA GLN A 205 9.07 -12.90 1.86
C GLN A 205 9.29 -11.94 3.04
N ASP A 206 8.83 -12.29 4.24
CA ASP A 206 8.86 -11.44 5.44
C ASP A 206 8.00 -10.15 5.30
N ILE A 207 7.00 -10.15 4.42
CA ILE A 207 6.09 -9.03 4.21
C ILE A 207 4.87 -9.18 5.13
N PRO A 208 4.48 -8.13 5.89
CA PRO A 208 3.35 -8.21 6.80
C PRO A 208 2.02 -8.34 6.06
N TYR A 209 1.11 -9.14 6.61
CA TYR A 209 -0.28 -9.18 6.15
C TYR A 209 -1.06 -7.97 6.67
N ALA A 210 -1.88 -7.37 5.82
CA ALA A 210 -2.81 -6.32 6.21
C ALA A 210 -4.03 -6.94 6.90
N ALA A 211 -4.23 -6.62 8.17
CA ALA A 211 -5.51 -6.88 8.83
C ALA A 211 -6.55 -5.85 8.42
N THR A 212 -6.15 -4.58 8.30
CA THR A 212 -7.08 -3.49 8.00
C THR A 212 -6.43 -2.47 7.09
N ILE A 213 -7.19 -2.02 6.09
CA ILE A 213 -6.90 -0.85 5.25
C ILE A 213 -7.89 0.23 5.67
N TYR A 214 -7.37 1.35 6.13
CA TYR A 214 -8.15 2.52 6.53
C TYR A 214 -8.14 3.55 5.40
N LEU A 215 -9.31 3.75 4.81
CA LEU A 215 -9.61 4.84 3.89
C LEU A 215 -9.93 6.09 4.71
N ARG A 216 -9.55 7.28 4.23
CA ARG A 216 -9.76 8.54 4.95
C ARG A 216 -10.61 9.48 4.11
N ARG A 217 -11.68 10.02 4.68
CA ARG A 217 -12.54 11.03 4.03
C ARG A 217 -13.07 12.01 5.07
N TYR A 218 -13.33 13.25 4.66
CA TYR A 218 -14.26 14.11 5.39
C TYR A 218 -15.68 13.59 5.23
N GLY A 219 -16.50 13.67 6.28
CA GLY A 219 -17.84 13.07 6.30
C GLY A 219 -17.89 11.55 6.20
N GLY A 220 -16.74 10.87 6.34
CA GLY A 220 -16.63 9.42 6.43
C GLY A 220 -17.38 8.65 5.35
N ARG A 221 -18.30 7.77 5.79
CA ARG A 221 -19.07 6.87 4.92
C ARG A 221 -20.00 7.62 3.96
N GLU A 222 -20.57 8.74 4.38
CA GLU A 222 -21.52 9.50 3.55
C GLU A 222 -20.83 10.11 2.34
N GLU A 223 -19.62 10.65 2.51
CA GLU A 223 -18.84 11.20 1.41
C GLU A 223 -18.38 10.10 0.46
N LEU A 224 -17.91 8.97 1.01
CA LEU A 224 -17.59 7.81 0.19
C LEU A 224 -18.78 7.35 -0.66
N ALA A 225 -20.00 7.33 -0.10
CA ALA A 225 -21.19 6.95 -0.85
C ALA A 225 -21.49 7.90 -2.03
N LYS A 226 -21.14 9.19 -1.93
CA LYS A 226 -21.26 10.15 -3.05
C LYS A 226 -20.21 9.89 -4.12
N GLU A 227 -18.96 9.59 -3.73
CA GLU A 227 -17.87 9.26 -4.65
C GLU A 227 -18.12 7.99 -5.49
N MET A 228 -19.02 7.12 -5.01
CA MET A 228 -19.33 5.82 -5.61
C MET A 228 -20.55 5.83 -6.54
N GLN A 229 -21.27 6.95 -6.65
CA GLN A 229 -22.40 7.15 -7.59
C GLN A 229 -21.89 7.54 -8.98
#